data_AF-A0A3M1S6M3-F1
#
_entry.id   AF-A0A3M1S6M3-F1
#
_cell.length_a   1.000
_cell.length_b   1.000
_cell.length_c   1.000
_cell.angle_alpha   90.00
_cell.angle_beta   90.00
_cell.angle_gamma   90.00
#
_symmetry.space_group_name_H-M   'P 1'
#
loop_
_entity.id
_entity.type
_entity.pdbx_description
1 polymer ?
#
loop_
_entity_poly.entity_id
_entity_poly.type
_entity_poly.pdbx_seq_one_letter_code
_entity_poly.pdbx_strand_id
1 'polypeptide(L)'
;MGCTQTEPDYSRLDLVPVHGTVTLAGKPLPDALVVFEAEDRTFSWGITDEAGKYSLMFNSDVAGVTKGKKTVRIWTSAGDVQGEGAGFEEDPDAKSRRPELIAAKYNRDSTLVVTVDETSSKFDFDL
;
A
#
# COMPACT_ATOMS: atom_id res chain seq x y z
N MET A 1 -3.22 26.13 27.59
CA MET A 1 -3.96 26.59 26.39
C MET A 1 -3.74 25.53 25.33
N GLY A 2 -4.75 24.70 25.08
CA GLY A 2 -4.63 23.48 24.29
C GLY A 2 -4.52 23.78 22.79
N CYS A 3 -3.57 23.13 22.13
CA CYS A 3 -3.48 23.09 20.69
C CYS A 3 -4.71 22.34 20.17
N THR A 4 -5.63 23.03 19.52
CA THR A 4 -6.73 22.40 18.78
C THR A 4 -6.13 21.73 17.55
N GLN A 5 -5.81 20.44 17.68
CA GLN A 5 -5.49 19.56 16.57
C GLN A 5 -6.71 19.55 15.65
N THR A 6 -6.66 20.34 14.58
CA THR A 6 -7.71 20.30 13.56
C THR A 6 -7.38 19.08 12.72
N GLU A 7 -7.93 17.93 13.11
CA GLU A 7 -7.87 16.74 12.26
C GLU A 7 -8.58 17.09 10.94
N PRO A 8 -7.90 16.95 9.80
CA PRO A 8 -8.56 17.11 8.51
C PRO A 8 -9.76 16.15 8.40
N ASP A 9 -10.92 16.69 8.00
CA ASP A 9 -12.15 15.93 7.85
C ASP A 9 -12.09 15.05 6.60
N TYR A 10 -11.59 13.82 6.77
CA TYR A 10 -11.49 12.82 5.71
C TYR A 10 -12.83 12.16 5.38
N SER A 11 -13.91 12.45 6.11
CA SER A 11 -15.25 11.90 5.85
C SER A 11 -15.83 12.33 4.50
N ARG A 12 -15.24 13.36 3.89
CA ARG A 12 -15.57 13.84 2.54
C ARG A 12 -14.83 13.11 1.44
N LEU A 13 -13.79 12.36 1.78
CA LEU A 13 -13.12 11.49 0.82
C LEU A 13 -13.98 10.25 0.70
N ASP A 14 -14.50 9.98 -0.50
CA ASP A 14 -15.23 8.77 -0.85
C ASP A 14 -14.30 7.54 -0.86
N LEU A 15 -13.76 7.19 0.31
CA LEU A 15 -12.82 6.10 0.50
C LEU A 15 -13.54 4.76 0.40
N VAL A 16 -12.97 3.85 -0.37
CA VAL A 16 -13.42 2.47 -0.49
C VAL A 16 -12.50 1.59 0.36
N PRO A 17 -13.03 0.72 1.24
CA PRO A 17 -12.20 -0.25 1.94
C PRO A 17 -11.62 -1.21 0.91
N VAL A 18 -10.29 -1.32 0.85
CA VAL A 18 -9.60 -2.23 -0.07
C VAL A 18 -8.79 -3.25 0.70
N HIS A 19 -8.92 -4.51 0.30
CA HIS A 19 -8.17 -5.63 0.84
C HIS A 19 -7.82 -6.62 -0.27
N GLY A 20 -7.00 -7.61 0.04
CA GLY A 20 -6.57 -8.59 -0.96
C GLY A 20 -5.54 -9.56 -0.44
N THR A 21 -5.02 -10.38 -1.34
CA THR A 21 -3.94 -11.34 -1.07
C THR A 21 -2.83 -11.17 -2.09
N VAL A 22 -1.58 -11.26 -1.65
CA VAL A 22 -0.41 -11.29 -2.53
C VAL A 22 0.26 -12.66 -2.41
N THR A 23 0.53 -13.27 -3.56
CA THR A 23 1.34 -14.48 -3.68
C THR A 23 2.55 -14.22 -4.57
N LEU A 24 3.63 -14.96 -4.31
CA LEU A 24 4.82 -15.01 -5.16
C LEU A 24 5.09 -16.47 -5.52
N ALA A 25 5.07 -16.79 -6.81
CA ALA A 25 5.21 -18.16 -7.30
C ALA A 25 4.26 -19.16 -6.59
N GLY A 26 3.00 -18.76 -6.41
CA GLY A 26 1.95 -19.59 -5.80
C GLY A 26 2.04 -19.77 -4.28
N LYS A 27 2.93 -19.05 -3.59
CA LYS A 27 3.02 -19.04 -2.12
C LYS A 27 2.58 -17.70 -1.54
N PRO A 28 1.91 -17.68 -0.37
CA PRO A 28 1.62 -16.42 0.34
C PRO A 28 2.89 -15.60 0.55
N LEU A 29 2.80 -14.30 0.30
CA LEU A 29 3.91 -13.37 0.45
C LEU A 29 3.70 -12.49 1.70
N PRO A 30 4.30 -12.81 2.85
CA PRO A 30 4.21 -11.99 4.06
C PRO A 30 5.17 -10.81 4.04
N ASP A 31 4.92 -9.84 4.92
CA ASP A 31 5.76 -8.66 5.16
C ASP A 31 6.03 -7.84 3.89
N ALA A 32 5.15 -7.94 2.88
CA ALA A 32 5.24 -7.18 1.65
C ALA A 32 4.42 -5.90 1.77
N LEU A 33 5.03 -4.78 1.43
CA LEU A 33 4.34 -3.52 1.32
C LEU A 33 3.58 -3.45 0.01
N VAL A 34 2.28 -3.20 0.08
CA VAL A 34 1.39 -2.93 -1.04
C VAL A 34 1.02 -1.45 -1.04
N VAL A 35 1.24 -0.76 -2.15
CA VAL A 35 0.88 0.66 -2.34
C VAL A 35 -0.01 0.82 -3.55
N PHE A 36 -1.11 1.55 -3.38
CA PHE A 36 -2.01 1.95 -4.45
C PHE A 36 -1.83 3.45 -4.67
N GLU A 37 -1.17 3.83 -5.76
CA GLU A 37 -0.85 5.21 -6.12
C GLU A 37 -1.87 5.74 -7.13
N ALA A 38 -2.48 6.87 -6.86
CA ALA A 38 -3.36 7.60 -7.77
C ALA A 38 -2.55 8.51 -8.71
N GLU A 39 -3.18 8.99 -9.79
CA GLU A 39 -2.52 9.87 -10.78
C GLU A 39 -2.10 11.22 -10.18
N ASP A 40 -2.78 11.67 -9.12
CA ASP A 40 -2.44 12.87 -8.36
C ASP A 40 -1.34 12.65 -7.31
N ARG A 41 -0.73 11.46 -7.29
CA ARG A 41 0.30 10.98 -6.35
C ARG A 41 -0.18 10.73 -4.93
N THR A 42 -1.47 10.86 -4.66
CA THR A 42 -2.04 10.36 -3.41
C THR A 42 -1.91 8.84 -3.38
N PHE A 43 -1.61 8.25 -2.23
CA PHE A 43 -1.49 6.81 -2.13
C PHE A 43 -2.14 6.28 -0.85
N SER A 44 -2.55 5.01 -0.93
CA SER A 44 -2.89 4.19 0.22
C SER A 44 -1.95 3.00 0.29
N TRP A 45 -1.71 2.48 1.49
CA TRP A 45 -0.73 1.42 1.69
C TRP A 45 -1.18 0.37 2.72
N GLY A 46 -0.59 -0.81 2.66
CA GLY A 46 -0.81 -1.88 3.63
C GLY A 46 0.32 -2.89 3.59
N ILE A 47 0.55 -3.60 4.69
CA ILE A 47 1.56 -4.67 4.78
C ILE A 47 0.82 -6.00 4.80
N THR A 48 1.31 -6.98 4.04
CA THR A 48 0.74 -8.32 4.04
C THR A 48 1.08 -9.10 5.31
N ASP A 49 0.11 -9.84 5.83
CA ASP A 49 0.28 -10.75 6.96
C ASP A 49 0.93 -12.09 6.57
N GLU A 50 1.08 -13.02 7.52
CA GLU A 50 1.62 -14.36 7.30
C GLU A 50 0.87 -15.18 6.23
N ALA A 51 -0.41 -14.87 5.99
CA ALA A 51 -1.23 -15.49 4.96
C ALA A 51 -1.21 -14.73 3.63
N GLY A 52 -0.35 -13.71 3.50
CA GLY A 52 -0.23 -12.85 2.33
C GLY A 52 -1.37 -11.84 2.19
N LYS A 53 -2.23 -11.69 3.20
CA LYS A 53 -3.40 -10.81 3.12
C LYS A 53 -3.05 -9.40 3.54
N TYR A 54 -3.61 -8.42 2.85
CA TYR A 54 -3.43 -7.01 3.18
C TYR A 54 -4.77 -6.28 3.26
N SER A 55 -4.77 -5.14 3.94
CA SER A 55 -5.82 -4.12 3.90
C SER A 55 -5.17 -2.76 3.79
N LEU A 56 -5.74 -1.86 2.98
CA LEU A 56 -5.12 -0.57 2.69
C LEU A 56 -5.62 0.53 3.61
N MET A 57 -4.67 1.33 4.06
CA MET A 57 -4.82 2.51 4.87
C MET A 57 -4.54 3.74 4.02
N PHE A 58 -5.44 4.72 4.05
CA PHE A 58 -5.24 6.02 3.43
C PHE A 58 -4.20 6.84 4.20
N ASN A 59 -4.21 6.73 5.52
CA ASN A 59 -3.20 7.23 6.44
C ASN A 59 -3.17 6.35 7.69
N SER A 60 -2.37 6.70 8.71
CA SER A 60 -2.21 5.89 9.93
C SER A 60 -3.51 5.62 10.70
N ASP A 61 -4.52 6.47 10.54
CA ASP A 61 -5.77 6.41 11.31
C ASP A 61 -7.00 6.03 10.45
N VAL A 62 -6.93 6.24 9.14
CA VAL A 62 -8.06 6.11 8.22
C VAL A 62 -7.82 4.99 7.21
N ALA A 63 -8.70 3.99 7.24
CA ALA A 63 -8.70 2.91 6.26
C ALA A 63 -9.32 3.33 4.92
N GLY A 64 -8.83 2.72 3.84
CA GLY A 64 -9.43 2.82 2.52
C GLY A 64 -8.57 3.51 1.47
N VAL A 65 -9.17 3.63 0.29
CA VAL A 65 -8.51 4.12 -0.94
C VAL A 65 -9.48 5.01 -1.69
N THR A 66 -8.98 6.09 -2.28
CA THR A 66 -9.80 6.92 -3.17
C THR A 66 -10.23 6.12 -4.41
N LYS A 67 -11.45 6.36 -4.90
CA LYS A 67 -11.97 5.75 -6.13
C LYS A 67 -11.10 6.12 -7.35
N GLY A 68 -11.27 5.37 -8.43
CA GLY A 68 -10.60 5.57 -9.71
C GLY A 68 -9.36 4.69 -9.91
N LYS A 69 -8.65 4.95 -11.01
CA LYS A 69 -7.47 4.18 -11.42
C LYS A 69 -6.33 4.31 -10.41
N LYS A 70 -5.64 3.19 -10.15
CA LYS A 70 -4.48 3.12 -9.26
C LYS A 70 -3.37 2.31 -9.92
N THR A 71 -2.15 2.81 -9.83
CA THR A 71 -0.94 2.04 -10.10
C THR A 71 -0.58 1.30 -8.82
N VAL A 72 -0.48 -0.03 -8.90
CA VAL A 72 -0.17 -0.87 -7.74
C VAL A 72 1.31 -1.15 -7.72
N ARG A 73 1.95 -0.99 -6.56
CA ARG A 73 3.37 -1.27 -6.40
C ARG A 73 3.56 -2.13 -5.15
N ILE A 74 4.37 -3.18 -5.26
CA ILE A 74 4.55 -4.15 -4.19
C ILE A 74 6.04 -4.35 -3.93
N TRP A 75 6.49 -4.21 -2.69
CA TRP A 75 7.89 -4.39 -2.29
C TRP A 75 8.02 -5.41 -1.17
N THR A 76 9.07 -6.22 -1.21
CA THR A 76 9.44 -7.12 -0.09
C THR A 76 10.50 -6.51 0.81
N SER A 77 11.11 -5.40 0.40
CA SER A 77 12.00 -4.60 1.22
C SER A 77 11.46 -3.17 1.34
N ALA A 78 10.95 -2.81 2.52
CA ALA A 78 10.40 -1.48 2.81
C ALA A 78 11.42 -0.33 2.62
N GLY A 79 12.72 -0.63 2.52
CA GLY A 79 13.79 0.35 2.35
C GLY A 79 13.90 1.03 0.97
N ASP A 80 13.07 0.63 -0.01
CA ASP A 80 13.06 1.23 -1.36
C ASP A 80 11.82 2.12 -1.64
N VAL A 81 11.00 2.38 -0.62
CA VAL A 81 9.82 3.25 -0.73
C VAL A 81 10.29 4.70 -0.65
N GLN A 82 10.76 5.22 -1.77
CA GLN A 82 11.20 6.61 -1.90
C GLN A 82 9.96 7.52 -2.04
N GLY A 83 9.19 7.66 -0.95
CA GLY A 83 7.99 8.48 -0.89
C GLY A 83 7.94 9.31 0.39
N GLU A 84 8.22 10.61 0.26
CA GLU A 84 8.06 11.58 1.34
C GLU A 84 6.59 11.54 1.82
N GLY A 85 6.36 11.00 3.02
CA GLY A 85 5.03 10.97 3.65
C GLY A 85 4.48 9.58 3.97
N ALA A 86 5.13 8.51 3.53
CA ALA A 86 4.85 7.19 4.08
C ALA A 86 5.67 7.06 5.36
N GLY A 87 5.05 7.30 6.51
CA GLY A 87 5.66 7.16 7.85
C GLY A 87 6.04 5.72 8.20
N PHE A 88 6.60 4.97 7.25
CA PHE A 88 7.40 3.81 7.55
C PHE A 88 8.60 4.34 8.32
N GLU A 89 8.61 4.10 9.62
CA GLU A 89 9.82 4.29 10.41
C GLU A 89 10.91 3.48 9.70
N GLU A 90 11.90 4.19 9.15
CA GLU A 90 13.12 3.58 8.66
C GLU A 90 13.76 2.93 9.88
N ASP A 91 13.49 1.64 10.13
CA ASP A 91 14.11 0.93 11.23
C ASP A 91 15.63 0.97 10.99
N PRO A 92 16.40 1.71 11.81
CA PRO A 92 17.82 1.91 11.57
C PRO A 92 18.63 0.64 11.88
N ASP A 93 17.99 -0.37 12.48
CA ASP A 93 18.52 -1.71 12.72
C ASP A 93 18.03 -2.74 11.70
N ALA A 94 17.36 -2.32 10.62
CA ALA A 94 17.18 -3.09 9.38
C ALA A 94 18.53 -3.23 8.61
N LYS A 95 19.58 -3.64 9.32
CA LYS A 95 20.91 -4.06 8.85
C LYS A 95 20.87 -5.36 8.04
N SER A 96 19.73 -5.67 7.46
CA SER A 96 19.52 -6.73 6.49
C SER A 96 18.48 -6.23 5.51
N ARG A 97 18.88 -5.33 4.61
CA ARG A 97 18.18 -5.12 3.33
C ARG A 97 18.11 -6.48 2.64
N ARG A 98 17.06 -7.26 2.93
CA ARG A 98 16.78 -8.48 2.19
C ARG A 98 16.69 -8.08 0.72
N PRO A 99 17.30 -8.85 -0.20
CA PRO A 99 17.20 -8.52 -1.61
C PRO A 99 15.72 -8.47 -2.00
N GLU A 100 15.33 -7.43 -2.73
CA GLU A 100 14.00 -7.33 -3.30
C GLU A 100 13.71 -8.57 -4.16
N LEU A 101 12.67 -9.29 -3.81
CA LEU A 101 12.25 -10.52 -4.48
C LEU A 101 11.31 -10.24 -5.66
N ILE A 102 10.69 -9.06 -5.69
CA ILE A 102 9.70 -8.68 -6.69
C ILE A 102 10.37 -8.05 -7.90
N ALA A 103 10.00 -8.52 -9.09
CA ALA A 103 10.50 -7.96 -10.35
C ALA A 103 10.10 -6.48 -10.52
N ALA A 104 10.98 -5.71 -11.16
CA ALA A 104 10.81 -4.26 -11.36
C ALA A 104 9.43 -3.85 -11.90
N LYS A 105 8.85 -4.68 -12.78
CA LYS A 105 7.53 -4.50 -13.43
C LYS A 105 6.32 -4.54 -12.49
N TYR A 106 6.53 -4.82 -11.20
CA TYR A 106 5.50 -4.83 -10.16
C TYR A 106 5.81 -3.84 -9.02
N ASN A 107 6.91 -3.09 -9.10
CA ASN A 107 7.31 -2.10 -8.08
C ASN A 107 7.74 -0.75 -8.68
N ARG A 108 9.04 -0.49 -8.85
CA ARG A 108 9.60 0.75 -9.39
C ARG A 108 9.06 1.07 -10.78
N ASP A 109 8.99 0.06 -11.65
CA ASP A 109 8.55 0.15 -13.03
C ASP A 109 7.17 -0.50 -13.19
N SER A 110 6.31 -0.37 -12.17
CA SER A 110 5.08 -1.16 -12.08
C SER A 110 4.16 -0.97 -13.28
N THR A 111 3.66 -2.11 -13.76
CA THR A 111 2.64 -2.22 -14.81
C THR A 111 1.29 -2.67 -14.25
N LEU A 112 1.22 -2.95 -12.94
CA LEU A 112 -0.01 -3.35 -12.27
C LEU A 112 -0.93 -2.14 -12.16
N VAL A 113 -2.12 -2.25 -12.74
CA VAL A 113 -3.14 -1.21 -12.72
C VAL A 113 -4.46 -1.82 -12.31
N VAL A 114 -5.12 -1.19 -11.35
CA VAL A 114 -6.47 -1.55 -10.93
C VAL A 114 -7.38 -0.33 -10.97
N THR A 115 -8.69 -0.56 -11.00
CA THR A 115 -9.69 0.49 -10.83
C THR A 115 -10.44 0.21 -9.55
N VAL A 116 -10.40 1.16 -8.60
CA VAL A 116 -11.15 1.08 -7.36
C VAL A 116 -12.49 1.77 -7.56
N ASP A 117 -13.57 1.07 -7.27
CA ASP A 117 -14.94 1.57 -7.33
C ASP A 117 -15.74 0.99 -6.16
N GLU A 118 -17.03 1.36 -6.02
CA GLU A 118 -17.87 0.93 -4.89
C GLU A 118 -18.12 -0.58 -4.81
N THR A 119 -17.93 -1.29 -5.93
CA THR A 119 -18.17 -2.73 -6.05
C THR A 119 -16.88 -3.54 -6.03
N SER A 120 -15.74 -2.90 -6.32
CA SER A 120 -14.42 -3.52 -6.43
C SER A 120 -13.53 -3.18 -5.22
N SER A 121 -13.68 -3.95 -4.13
CA SER A 121 -12.92 -3.78 -2.87
C SER A 121 -11.87 -4.86 -2.61
N LYS A 122 -11.84 -5.92 -3.42
CA LYS A 122 -10.89 -7.03 -3.29
C LYS A 122 -9.99 -7.13 -4.52
N PHE A 123 -8.67 -7.04 -4.32
CA PHE A 123 -7.67 -7.20 -5.39
C PHE A 123 -6.61 -8.21 -4.98
N ASP A 124 -6.53 -9.34 -5.68
CA ASP A 124 -5.50 -10.35 -5.42
C ASP A 124 -4.40 -10.24 -6.49
N PHE A 125 -3.14 -10.40 -6.08
CA PHE A 125 -1.97 -10.32 -6.96
C PHE A 125 -1.15 -11.60 -6.87
N ASP A 126 -0.92 -12.24 -8.02
CA ASP A 126 0.00 -13.38 -8.16
C ASP A 126 1.22 -12.94 -8.97
N LEU A 127 2.38 -12.95 -8.32
CA LEU A 127 3.64 -12.35 -8.80
C LEU A 127 4.62 -13.40 -9.35
#